data_AF-A0A6J1PHA9-F1
#
_entry.id   AF-A0A6J1PHA9-F1
#
_cell.length_a   1.000
_cell.length_b   1.000
_cell.length_c   1.000
_cell.angle_alpha   90.00
_cell.angle_beta   90.00
_cell.angle_gamma   90.00
#
_symmetry.space_group_name_H-M   'P 1'
#
loop_
_entity.id
_entity.type
_entity.pdbx_description
1 polymer ?
#
loop_
_entity_poly.entity_id
_entity_poly.type
_entity_poly.pdbx_seq_one_letter_code
_entity_poly.pdbx_strand_id
1 'polypeptide(L)'
;MVEEKARVVLARSERAALSQLLADYRTRRLTIEDLIVSLSDLLNTHEKLTLLTELRELVDNKDRAAFDDLVYRPRIAMTRRKGDRAHSDLIVTPSLHDLPVS
;
A
#
# COMPACT_ATOMS: atom_id res chain seq x y z
N MET A 1 13.02 0.57 12.86
CA MET A 1 13.18 -0.90 12.72
C MET A 1 12.36 -1.45 11.54
N VAL A 2 11.12 -0.95 11.33
CA VAL A 2 10.28 -1.27 10.16
C VAL A 2 11.02 -1.21 8.82
N GLU A 3 11.73 -0.13 8.49
CA GLU A 3 12.34 0.03 7.15
C GLU A 3 13.46 -0.99 6.86
N GLU A 4 14.28 -1.30 7.87
CA GLU A 4 15.35 -2.30 7.76
C GLU A 4 14.75 -3.69 7.54
N LYS A 5 13.73 -4.05 8.34
CA LYS A 5 13.06 -5.32 8.21
C LYS A 5 12.32 -5.42 6.87
N ALA A 6 11.63 -4.38 6.44
CA ALA A 6 11.01 -4.31 5.12
C ALA A 6 12.03 -4.54 3.98
N ARG A 7 13.28 -4.08 4.10
CA ARG A 7 14.33 -4.35 3.10
C ARG A 7 14.76 -5.81 3.05
N VAL A 8 14.73 -6.51 4.18
CA VAL A 8 15.12 -7.92 4.29
C VAL A 8 13.99 -8.84 3.85
N VAL A 9 12.74 -8.57 4.28
CA VAL A 9 11.62 -9.49 4.05
C VAL A 9 10.84 -9.21 2.76
N LEU A 10 10.94 -8.00 2.19
CA LEU A 10 10.19 -7.61 0.99
C LEU A 10 11.08 -7.41 -0.23
N ALA A 11 10.62 -7.92 -1.37
CA ALA A 11 11.21 -7.63 -2.67
C ALA A 11 11.12 -6.13 -3.00
N ARG A 12 11.93 -5.69 -3.97
CA ARG A 12 11.95 -4.27 -4.38
C ARG A 12 10.57 -3.78 -4.83
N SER A 13 9.85 -4.60 -5.60
CA SER A 13 8.48 -4.29 -6.05
C SER A 13 7.49 -4.19 -4.89
N GLU A 14 7.63 -5.06 -3.88
CA GLU A 14 6.75 -5.06 -2.71
C GLU A 14 7.00 -3.86 -1.80
N ARG A 15 8.25 -3.43 -1.66
CA ARG A 15 8.59 -2.19 -0.95
C ARG A 15 7.97 -0.96 -1.62
N ALA A 16 8.00 -0.92 -2.95
CA ALA A 16 7.35 0.15 -3.70
C ALA A 16 5.82 0.14 -3.46
N ALA A 17 5.19 -1.03 -3.54
CA ALA A 17 3.76 -1.20 -3.26
C ALA A 17 3.40 -0.77 -1.82
N LEU A 18 4.16 -1.20 -0.81
CA LEU A 18 3.97 -0.81 0.58
C LEU A 18 4.07 0.70 0.78
N SER A 19 5.06 1.34 0.16
CA SER A 19 5.24 2.80 0.23
C SER A 19 4.06 3.55 -0.40
N GLN A 20 3.53 3.06 -1.53
CA GLN A 20 2.34 3.62 -2.16
C GLN A 20 1.09 3.44 -1.29
N LEU A 21 0.85 2.25 -0.75
CA LEU A 21 -0.29 1.97 0.14
C LEU A 21 -0.31 2.90 1.36
N LEU A 22 0.84 3.13 1.99
CA LEU A 22 0.98 4.05 3.11
C LEU A 22 0.72 5.51 2.70
N ALA A 23 1.18 5.91 1.51
CA ALA A 23 0.92 7.25 0.99
C ALA A 23 -0.57 7.47 0.69
N ASP A 24 -1.25 6.49 0.07
CA ASP A 24 -2.69 6.54 -0.19
C ASP A 24 -3.51 6.57 1.10
N TYR A 25 -3.11 5.80 2.12
CA TYR A 25 -3.74 5.86 3.44
C TYR A 25 -3.56 7.24 4.10
N ARG A 26 -2.33 7.80 4.09
CA ARG A 26 -2.05 9.13 4.65
C ARG A 26 -2.80 10.25 3.93
N THR A 27 -3.00 10.13 2.63
CA THR A 27 -3.79 11.08 1.82
C THR A 27 -5.29 10.83 1.91
N ARG A 28 -5.74 9.89 2.76
CA ARG A 28 -7.14 9.46 2.93
C ARG A 28 -7.81 8.99 1.63
N ARG A 29 -7.01 8.55 0.65
CA ARG A 29 -7.47 7.93 -0.60
C ARG A 29 -7.84 6.46 -0.40
N LEU A 30 -7.47 5.89 0.74
CA LEU A 30 -7.55 4.47 1.05
C LEU A 30 -7.95 4.30 2.52
N THR A 31 -8.94 3.44 2.78
CA THR A 31 -9.48 3.19 4.14
C THR A 31 -8.58 2.23 4.91
N ILE A 32 -8.70 2.17 6.24
CA ILE A 32 -7.93 1.19 7.02
C ILE A 32 -8.23 -0.25 6.58
N GLU A 33 -9.48 -0.54 6.19
CA GLU A 33 -9.91 -1.85 5.71
C GLU A 33 -9.18 -2.23 4.40
N ASP A 34 -9.19 -1.35 3.39
CA ASP A 34 -8.47 -1.56 2.12
C ASP A 34 -6.96 -1.71 2.33
N LEU A 35 -6.40 -1.01 3.32
CA LEU A 35 -4.98 -1.08 3.66
C LEU A 35 -4.64 -2.47 4.18
N ILE A 36 -5.45 -2.99 5.11
CA ILE A 36 -5.26 -4.34 5.66
C ILE A 36 -5.39 -5.41 4.57
N VAL A 37 -6.38 -5.30 3.69
CA VAL A 37 -6.55 -6.24 2.56
C VAL A 37 -5.26 -6.29 1.73
N SER A 38 -4.78 -5.12 1.33
CA SER A 38 -3.63 -4.99 0.43
C SER A 38 -2.33 -5.43 1.11
N LEU A 39 -2.16 -5.09 2.40
CA LEU A 39 -1.03 -5.55 3.19
C LEU A 39 -1.07 -7.05 3.44
N SER A 40 -2.23 -7.66 3.63
CA SER A 40 -2.36 -9.11 3.84
C SER A 40 -2.05 -9.90 2.56
N ASP A 41 -2.45 -9.37 1.39
CA ASP A 41 -2.10 -9.94 0.08
C ASP A 41 -0.59 -9.82 -0.20
N LEU A 42 0.00 -8.67 0.14
CA LEU A 42 1.44 -8.42 0.01
C LEU A 42 2.29 -9.26 0.99
N LEU A 43 1.83 -9.37 2.24
CA LEU A 43 2.49 -10.08 3.34
C LEU A 43 1.96 -11.52 3.46
N ASN A 44 1.91 -12.24 2.34
CA ASN A 44 1.35 -13.59 2.25
C ASN A 44 2.23 -14.71 2.85
N THR A 45 3.42 -14.39 3.38
CA THR A 45 4.32 -15.38 4.01
C THR A 45 4.44 -15.15 5.51
N HIS A 46 4.71 -16.22 6.25
CA HIS A 46 4.85 -16.16 7.71
C HIS A 46 5.96 -15.18 8.15
N GLU A 47 7.06 -15.11 7.41
CA GLU A 47 8.13 -14.14 7.68
C GLU A 47 7.67 -12.69 7.49
N LYS A 48 6.87 -12.42 6.45
CA LYS A 48 6.33 -11.09 6.15
C LYS A 48 5.25 -10.65 7.14
N LEU A 49 4.49 -11.58 7.72
CA LEU A 49 3.53 -11.27 8.78
C LEU A 49 4.21 -10.69 10.03
N THR A 50 5.49 -10.99 10.27
CA THR A 50 6.26 -10.34 11.35
C THR A 50 6.53 -8.85 11.09
N LEU A 51 6.38 -8.38 9.84
CA LEU A 51 6.44 -6.97 9.49
C LEU A 51 5.08 -6.29 9.70
N LEU A 52 3.96 -7.01 9.55
CA LEU A 52 2.61 -6.49 9.73
C LEU A 52 2.42 -5.92 11.15
N THR A 53 2.97 -6.60 12.16
CA THR A 53 2.96 -6.13 13.56
C THR A 53 3.73 -4.83 13.76
N GLU A 54 4.82 -4.64 13.02
CA GLU A 54 5.63 -3.40 13.07
C GLU A 54 4.93 -2.25 12.32
N LEU A 55 4.22 -2.56 11.22
CA LEU A 55 3.47 -1.55 10.46
C LEU A 55 2.33 -0.91 11.26
N ARG A 56 1.82 -1.60 12.29
CA ARG A 56 0.85 -1.05 13.24
C ARG A 56 1.33 0.25 13.88
N GLU A 57 2.65 0.40 14.10
CA GLU A 57 3.22 1.62 14.67
C GLU A 57 3.07 2.82 13.73
N LEU A 58 3.07 2.57 12.41
CA LEU A 58 2.91 3.58 11.37
C LEU A 58 1.44 3.98 11.13
N VAL A 59 0.49 3.23 11.68
CA VAL A 59 -0.94 3.51 11.62
C VAL A 59 -1.35 4.47 12.74
N ASP A 60 -2.25 5.38 12.38
CA ASP A 60 -2.83 6.37 13.27
C ASP A 60 -3.49 5.71 14.49
N ASN A 61 -3.36 6.33 15.67
CA ASN A 61 -3.81 5.71 16.93
C ASN A 61 -5.32 5.38 16.94
N LYS A 62 -6.13 6.17 16.23
CA LYS A 62 -7.57 5.95 16.05
C LYS A 62 -7.91 4.69 15.24
N ASP A 63 -7.01 4.31 14.33
CA ASP A 63 -7.22 3.20 13.39
C ASP A 63 -6.53 1.91 13.87
N ARG A 64 -5.67 1.98 14.89
CA ARG A 64 -4.98 0.81 15.46
C ARG A 64 -5.93 -0.26 15.99
N ALA A 65 -7.05 0.13 16.60
CA ALA A 65 -8.04 -0.82 17.10
C ALA A 65 -8.70 -1.61 15.95
N ALA A 66 -9.04 -0.93 14.85
CA ALA A 66 -9.58 -1.56 13.65
C ALA A 66 -8.51 -2.43 12.96
N PHE A 67 -7.26 -1.97 12.94
CA PHE A 67 -6.12 -2.74 12.43
C PHE A 67 -5.97 -4.07 13.17
N ASP A 68 -5.91 -4.06 14.51
CA ASP A 68 -5.83 -5.29 15.31
C ASP A 68 -7.02 -6.22 15.05
N ASP A 69 -8.24 -5.71 15.09
CA ASP A 69 -9.43 -6.55 14.90
C ASP A 69 -9.42 -7.25 13.52
N LEU A 70 -9.06 -6.52 12.47
CA LEU A 70 -8.99 -7.07 11.11
C LEU A 70 -7.84 -8.06 10.91
N VAL A 71 -6.69 -7.84 11.56
CA VAL A 71 -5.53 -8.74 11.49
C VAL A 71 -5.78 -10.04 12.26
N TYR A 72 -6.39 -9.97 13.46
CA TYR A 72 -6.66 -11.13 14.31
C TYR A 72 -7.95 -11.87 13.94
N ARG A 73 -8.85 -11.25 13.17
CA ARG A 73 -10.13 -11.84 12.75
C ARG A 73 -10.22 -11.98 11.22
N PRO A 74 -9.34 -12.78 10.58
CA PRO A 74 -9.18 -12.81 9.12
C PRO A 74 -10.36 -13.44 8.35
N ARG A 75 -11.51 -13.69 8.99
CA ARG A 75 -12.22 -14.92 8.68
C ARG A 75 -13.07 -14.95 7.40
N ILE A 76 -13.81 -13.91 6.96
CA ILE A 76 -14.82 -14.13 5.89
C ILE A 76 -15.07 -12.94 4.92
N ALA A 77 -14.56 -11.73 5.12
CA ALA A 77 -15.14 -10.53 4.46
C ALA A 77 -14.41 -9.96 3.22
N MET A 78 -13.13 -10.26 2.96
CA MET A 78 -12.33 -9.51 1.98
C MET A 78 -12.38 -10.05 0.54
N THR A 79 -13.28 -11.01 0.24
CA THR A 79 -13.39 -11.67 -1.08
C THR A 79 -14.02 -10.83 -2.19
N ARG A 80 -14.34 -9.55 -1.97
CA ARG A 80 -14.83 -8.68 -3.03
C ARG A 80 -14.37 -7.24 -2.83
N ARG A 81 -13.26 -6.82 -3.45
CA ARG A 81 -13.09 -5.52 -4.14
C ARG A 81 -11.74 -5.50 -4.89
N LYS A 82 -11.43 -6.55 -5.66
CA LYS A 82 -10.41 -6.45 -6.71
C LYS A 82 -11.10 -6.01 -8.00
N GLY A 83 -11.46 -4.74 -8.05
CA GLY A 83 -12.07 -4.11 -9.21
C GLY A 83 -12.00 -2.61 -9.01
N ASP A 84 -11.26 -1.96 -9.90
CA ASP A 84 -11.21 -0.51 -10.06
C ASP A 84 -10.24 0.26 -9.13
N ARG A 85 -8.94 0.15 -9.40
CA ARG A 85 -8.11 1.36 -9.41
C ARG A 85 -7.45 1.45 -10.78
N ALA A 86 -8.15 2.16 -11.66
CA ALA A 86 -7.66 2.59 -12.95
C ALA A 86 -6.25 3.18 -12.77
N HIS A 87 -5.33 2.59 -13.52
CA HIS A 87 -3.99 3.07 -13.75
C HIS A 87 -4.08 4.55 -14.13
N SER A 88 -3.59 5.44 -13.27
CA SER A 88 -3.30 6.82 -13.66
C SER A 88 -2.16 6.77 -14.65
N ASP A 89 -2.49 6.57 -15.92
CA ASP A 89 -1.54 6.63 -17.03
C ASP A 89 -1.16 8.11 -17.24
N LEU A 90 0.00 8.41 -16.67
CA LEU A 90 0.69 9.67 -16.74
C LEU A 90 1.31 9.80 -18.14
N ILE A 91 0.54 10.15 -19.17
CA ILE A 91 1.12 10.42 -20.50
C ILE A 91 1.53 11.89 -20.61
N VAL A 92 2.81 12.10 -20.29
CA VAL A 92 3.80 12.93 -21.02
C VAL A 92 3.27 14.18 -21.72
N THR A 93 3.68 15.33 -21.19
CA THR A 93 3.79 16.60 -21.93
C THR A 93 4.77 16.45 -23.09
N PRO A 94 4.42 16.78 -24.35
CA PRO A 94 5.41 17.12 -25.35
C PRO A 94 5.61 18.64 -25.35
N SER A 95 6.71 19.09 -24.76
CA SER A 95 7.28 20.41 -25.06
C SER A 95 7.71 20.41 -26.53
N LEU A 96 6.92 21.03 -27.41
CA LEU A 96 7.32 21.24 -28.80
C LEU A 96 7.94 22.64 -28.91
N HIS A 97 9.27 22.68 -28.78
CA HIS A 97 10.11 23.77 -29.25
C HIS A 97 10.67 23.31 -30.60
N ASP A 98 10.26 23.94 -31.71
CA ASP A 98 11.15 24.41 -32.77
C ASP A 98 10.36 25.19 -33.83
N LEU A 99 10.85 26.40 -34.14
CA LEU A 99 10.46 27.20 -35.31
C LEU A 99 11.01 26.51 -36.59
N PRO A 100 10.46 26.80 -37.79
CA PRO A 100 11.24 27.73 -38.61
C PRO A 100 10.41 28.69 -39.48
N VAL A 101 11.19 29.68 -39.90
CA VAL A 101 10.98 30.83 -40.77
C VAL A 101 10.21 30.55 -42.07
N SER A 102 9.40 31.51 -42.49
CA SER A 102 9.21 31.95 -43.88
C SER A 102 8.68 33.38 -43.90
#